data_AF-A0A6C0DLF5-F1
#
_entry.id   AF-A0A6C0DLF5-F1
#
_cell.length_a   1.000
_cell.length_b   1.000
_cell.length_c   1.000
_cell.angle_alpha   90.00
_cell.angle_beta   90.00
_cell.angle_gamma   90.00
#
_symmetry.space_group_name_H-M   'P 1'
#
loop_
_entity.id
_entity.type
_entity.pdbx_description
1 polymer ?
#
loop_
_entity_poly.entity_id
_entity_poly.type
_entity_poly.pdbx_seq_one_letter_code
_entity_poly.pdbx_strand_id
1 'polypeptide(L)' 'MPSSKFVQIMLFYILLSFFIMPLLFYFLINKTDASAGNGFVVGSILSLLLWFVYGSKMIK' A
#
# COMPACT_ATOMS: atom_id res chain seq x y z
N MET A 1 -16.24 -17.28 -3.99
CA MET A 1 -15.02 -16.60 -4.47
C MET A 1 -15.08 -15.14 -4.02
N PRO A 2 -13.96 -14.53 -3.58
CA PRO A 2 -13.94 -13.10 -3.29
C PRO A 2 -14.40 -12.29 -4.52
N SER A 3 -15.08 -11.17 -4.30
CA SER A 3 -15.55 -10.34 -5.41
C SER A 3 -14.38 -9.80 -6.24
N SER A 4 -14.58 -9.61 -7.54
CA SER A 4 -13.53 -9.06 -8.42
C SER A 4 -13.02 -7.71 -7.93
N LYS A 5 -13.89 -6.91 -7.30
CA LYS A 5 -13.52 -5.63 -6.66
C LYS A 5 -12.64 -5.83 -5.43
N PHE A 6 -12.93 -6.81 -4.59
CA PHE A 6 -12.08 -7.15 -3.44
C PHE A 6 -10.65 -7.48 -3.91
N VAL A 7 -10.53 -8.36 -4.91
CA VAL A 7 -9.22 -8.76 -5.45
C VAL A 7 -8.45 -7.57 -6.02
N GLN A 8 -9.12 -6.70 -6.78
CA GLN A 8 -8.49 -5.49 -7.33
C GLN A 8 -7.99 -4.53 -6.24
N ILE A 9 -8.80 -4.29 -5.21
CA ILE A 9 -8.43 -3.41 -4.10
C ILE A 9 -7.24 -3.99 -3.32
N MET A 10 -7.22 -5.30 -3.07
CA MET A 10 -6.10 -5.95 -2.40
C MET A 10 -4.82 -5.88 -3.22
N LEU A 11 -4.88 -6.11 -4.53
CA LEU A 11 -3.72 -5.97 -5.42
C LEU A 11 -3.18 -4.54 -5.42
N PHE A 12 -4.06 -3.54 -5.43
CA PHE A 12 -3.66 -2.14 -5.31
C PHE A 12 -2.90 -1.88 -4.01
N TYR A 13 -3.37 -2.38 -2.87
CA TYR A 13 -2.67 -2.21 -1.59
C TYR A 13 -1.34 -2.96 -1.51
N ILE A 14 -1.25 -4.14 -2.11
CA ILE A 14 0.03 -4.87 -2.22
C ILE A 14 1.03 -4.03 -3.01
N LEU A 15 0.63 -3.51 -4.17
CA LEU A 15 1.50 -2.67 -4.98
C LEU A 15 1.90 -1.38 -4.24
N LEU A 16 0.95 -0.75 -3.56
CA LEU A 16 1.19 0.49 -2.81
C LEU A 16 2.21 0.28 -1.69
N SER A 17 2.02 -0.75 -0.85
CA SER A 17 2.83 -1.01 0.33
C SER A 17 4.19 -1.64 0.00
N PHE A 18 4.26 -2.57 -0.95
CA PHE A 18 5.49 -3.34 -1.22
C PHE A 18 6.36 -2.75 -2.33
N PHE A 19 5.79 -1.94 -3.23
CA PHE A 19 6.53 -1.41 -4.37
C PHE A 19 6.54 0.12 -4.37
N ILE A 20 5.37 0.76 -4.44
CA ILE A 20 5.28 2.21 -4.68
C ILE A 20 5.93 2.99 -3.53
N MET A 21 5.48 2.78 -2.28
CA MET A 21 6.01 3.55 -1.14
C MET A 21 7.47 3.24 -0.80
N PRO A 22 7.92 1.97 -0.77
CA PRO A 22 9.34 1.64 -0.60
C PRO A 22 10.24 2.28 -1.66
N LEU A 23 9.85 2.22 -2.94
CA LEU A 23 10.61 2.84 -4.03
C LEU A 23 10.63 4.36 -3.90
N LEU A 24 9.48 4.99 -3.61
CA LEU A 24 9.40 6.44 -3.41
C LEU A 24 10.33 6.90 -2.28
N PHE A 25 10.31 6.23 -1.12
CA PHE A 25 11.18 6.60 -0.01
C PHE A 25 12.66 6.34 -0.30
N TYR A 26 12.98 5.23 -0.99
CA TYR A 26 14.36 4.94 -1.40
C TYR A 26 14.91 6.01 -2.36
N PHE A 27 14.12 6.46 -3.34
CA PHE A 27 14.61 7.42 -4.33
C PHE A 27 14.50 8.88 -3.91
N LEU A 28 13.49 9.26 -3.11
CA LEU A 28 13.21 10.66 -2.77
C LEU A 28 13.80 11.11 -1.42
N ILE A 29 13.99 10.19 -0.47
CA ILE A 29 14.59 10.52 0.83
C ILE A 29 16.07 10.20 0.80
N ASN A 30 16.42 8.92 0.78
CA ASN A 30 17.80 8.44 0.74
C ASN A 30 17.82 7.01 0.19
N LYS A 31 18.81 6.70 -0.65
CA LYS A 31 18.99 5.38 -1.29
C LYS A 31 19.57 4.35 -0.33
N THR A 32 18.88 4.13 0.79
CA THR A 32 19.25 3.17 1.83
C THR A 32 18.13 2.19 2.08
N ASP A 33 18.48 0.97 2.47
CA ASP A 33 17.51 -0.08 2.78
C ASP A 33 16.58 0.34 3.93
N ALA A 34 17.10 1.09 4.88
CA ALA A 34 16.32 1.67 5.97
C ALA A 34 15.23 2.63 5.46
N SER A 35 15.52 3.44 4.45
CA SER A 35 14.53 4.34 3.84
C SER A 35 13.43 3.54 3.13
N ALA A 36 13.81 2.51 2.36
CA ALA A 36 12.84 1.63 1.72
C ALA A 36 11.93 0.93 2.76
N GLY A 37 12.51 0.47 3.86
CA GLY A 37 11.78 -0.09 5.00
C GLY A 37 10.79 0.90 5.62
N ASN A 38 11.19 2.17 5.81
CA ASN A 38 10.29 3.22 6.26
C ASN A 38 9.13 3.44 5.27
N GLY A 39 9.41 3.44 3.96
CA GLY A 39 8.39 3.49 2.93
C GLY A 39 7.40 2.32 3.00
N PHE A 40 7.88 1.11 3.29
CA PHE A 40 7.01 -0.06 3.49
C PHE A 40 6.06 0.13 4.68
N VAL A 41 6.57 0.61 5.81
CA VAL A 41 5.76 0.87 7.02
C VAL A 41 4.71 1.94 6.74
N VAL A 42 5.11 3.07 6.15
CA VAL A 42 4.19 4.16 5.80
C VAL A 42 3.14 3.71 4.79
N GLY A 43 3.55 2.97 3.74
CA GLY A 43 2.62 2.41 2.75
C GLY A 43 1.63 1.43 3.35
N SER A 44 2.06 0.61 4.31
CA SER A 44 1.18 -0.33 5.02
C SER A 44 0.14 0.40 5.87
N ILE A 45 0.54 1.43 6.61
CA ILE A 45 -0.38 2.27 7.38
C ILE A 45 -1.38 2.95 6.45
N LEU A 46 -0.92 3.51 5.33
CA LEU A 46 -1.79 4.16 4.34
C LEU A 46 -2.78 3.17 3.72
N SER A 47 -2.35 1.95 3.39
CA SER A 47 -3.21 0.89 2.86
C SER A 47 -4.31 0.50 3.85
N LEU A 48 -3.99 0.40 5.14
CA LEU A 48 -5.00 0.16 6.20
C LEU A 48 -6.00 1.31 6.28
N LEU A 49 -5.53 2.56 6.30
CA LEU A 49 -6.40 3.74 6.32
C LEU A 49 -7.35 3.77 5.11
N LEU A 50 -6.82 3.52 3.91
CA LEU A 50 -7.62 3.46 2.68
C LEU A 50 -8.66 2.35 2.74
N TRP A 51 -8.33 1.19 3.29
CA TRP A 51 -9.28 0.10 3.48
C TRP A 51 -10.42 0.49 4.43
N PHE A 52 -10.08 1.00 5.61
CA PHE A 52 -11.08 1.36 6.63
C PHE A 52 -12.02 2.48 6.16
N VAL A 53 -11.49 3.51 5.47
CA VAL A 53 -12.29 4.66 5.05
C VAL A 53 -13.07 4.40 3.76
N TYR A 54 -12.45 3.72 2.80
CA TYR A 54 -12.96 3.60 1.42
C TYR A 54 -13.15 2.15 0.97
N GLY A 55 -12.09 1.33 1.01
CA GLY A 55 -12.07 0.00 0.39
C GLY A 55 -13.16 -0.94 0.92
N SER A 56 -13.36 -0.96 2.23
CA SER A 56 -14.40 -1.76 2.89
C SER A 56 -15.83 -1.41 2.44
N LYS A 57 -16.08 -0.15 2.06
CA LYS A 57 -17.40 0.33 1.60
C LYS A 57 -17.68 0.05 0.13
N MET A 58 -16.63 -0.22 -0.65
CA MET A 58 -16.72 -0.50 -2.10
C MET A 58 -17.05 -1.97 -2.41
N ILE A 59 -16.96 -2.83 -1.40
CA ILE A 59 -17.17 -4.26 -1.49
C ILE A 59 -18.53 -4.54 -0.87
N LYS A 60 -19.56 -4.17 -1.62
CA LYS A 60 -20.93 -4.62 -1.40
C LYS A 60 -21.13 -5.94 -2.13
#